data_AF-A0A1H2XPQ3-F1
#
_entry.id   AF-A0A1H2XPQ3-F1
#
_cell.length_a   1.000
_cell.length_b   1.000
_cell.length_c   1.000
_cell.angle_alpha   90.00
_cell.angle_beta   90.00
_cell.angle_gamma   90.00
#
_symmetry.space_group_name_H-M   'P 1'
#
loop_
_entity.id
_entity.type
_entity.pdbx_description
1 polymer ?
#
loop_
_entity_poly.entity_id
_entity_poly.type
_entity_poly.pdbx_seq_one_letter_code
_entity_poly.pdbx_strand_id
1 'polypeptide(L)' 'MTDIHFVVENAPEGGYLARAIGADIFTEADDLDALHAQLRDAVRCHFDSVERPSLIHLHITREEVIAA' A
#
# COMPACT_ATOMS: atom_id res chain seq x y z
N MET A 1 -15.15 11.78 -6.43
CA MET A 1 -14.51 10.73 -5.61
C MET A 1 -13.32 10.23 -6.38
N THR A 2 -12.16 10.24 -5.76
CA THR A 2 -10.91 9.72 -6.31
C THR A 2 -10.51 8.47 -5.54
N ASP A 3 -9.87 7.55 -6.23
CA ASP A 3 -9.26 6.35 -5.70
C ASP A 3 -7.74 6.44 -5.81
N ILE A 4 -7.05 5.71 -4.95
CA ILE A 4 -5.61 5.51 -5.02
C ILE A 4 -5.31 4.02 -4.99
N HIS A 5 -4.41 3.59 -5.88
CA HIS A 5 -3.99 2.20 -5.99
C HIS A 5 -2.62 2.02 -5.35
N PHE A 6 -2.49 0.99 -4.53
CA PHE A 6 -1.22 0.53 -3.98
C PHE A 6 -0.91 -0.86 -4.52
N VAL A 7 0.33 -1.05 -4.97
CA VAL A 7 0.92 -2.37 -5.20
C VAL A 7 1.54 -2.81 -3.89
N VAL A 8 1.17 -4.00 -3.44
CA VAL A 8 1.63 -4.59 -2.18
C VAL A 8 2.36 -5.89 -2.49
N GLU A 9 3.58 -5.99 -1.98
CA GLU A 9 4.50 -7.11 -2.19
C GLU A 9 4.94 -7.66 -0.83
N ASN A 10 5.26 -8.96 -0.78
CA ASN A 10 5.85 -9.52 0.43
C ASN A 10 7.31 -9.07 0.52
N ALA A 11 7.70 -8.51 1.67
CA ALA A 11 9.08 -8.12 1.89
C ALA A 11 9.96 -9.38 1.98
N PRO A 12 11.21 -9.34 1.49
CA PRO A 12 12.14 -10.48 1.57
C PRO A 12 12.48 -10.87 3.02
N GLU A 13 12.34 -9.94 3.96
CA GLU A 13 12.62 -10.12 5.39
C GLU A 13 11.37 -10.54 6.19
N GLY A 14 10.21 -10.65 5.52
CA GLY A 14 8.90 -10.83 6.13
C GLY A 14 8.12 -9.52 6.26
N GLY A 15 6.79 -9.62 6.28
CA GLY A 15 5.89 -8.45 6.24
C GLY A 15 5.55 -8.02 4.81
N TYR A 16 5.09 -6.78 4.67
CA TYR A 16 4.53 -6.22 3.45
C TYR A 16 5.15 -4.87 3.12
N LEU A 17 5.47 -4.68 1.85
CA LEU A 17 5.84 -3.40 1.25
C LEU A 17 4.67 -2.92 0.40
N ALA A 18 4.26 -1.67 0.56
CA ALA A 18 3.20 -1.07 -0.25
C ALA A 18 3.67 0.24 -0.88
N ARG A 19 3.37 0.40 -2.18
CA ARG A 19 3.73 1.57 -2.97
C ARG A 19 2.54 2.10 -3.75
N ALA A 20 2.27 3.40 -3.64
CA ALA A 20 1.21 4.04 -4.40
C ALA A 20 1.58 4.18 -5.88
N ILE A 21 0.57 4.05 -6.74
CA ILE A 21 0.67 4.35 -8.16
C ILE A 21 0.25 5.80 -8.39
N GLY A 22 1.14 6.60 -8.98
CA GLY A 22 0.88 8.00 -9.29
C GLY A 22 1.06 8.97 -8.10
N ALA A 23 1.50 8.49 -6.95
CA ALA A 23 1.87 9.31 -5.80
C ALA A 23 3.16 8.80 -5.15
N ASP A 24 3.92 9.70 -4.54
CA ASP A 24 5.19 9.38 -3.86
C ASP A 24 4.89 8.94 -2.42
N ILE A 25 4.24 7.76 -2.28
CA ILE A 25 3.86 7.17 -1.01
C ILE A 25 4.36 5.72 -0.95
N PHE A 26 5.14 5.45 0.10
CA PHE A 26 5.72 4.16 0.41
C PHE A 26 5.47 3.84 1.89
N THR A 27 5.06 2.63 2.18
CA THR A 27 4.76 2.16 3.54
C THR A 27 5.15 0.70 3.69
N GLU A 28 5.54 0.29 4.89
CA GLU A 28 5.92 -1.09 5.20
C GLU A 28 5.38 -1.50 6.56
N ALA A 29 4.95 -2.75 6.69
CA ALA A 29 4.46 -3.26 7.97
C ALA A 29 4.62 -4.77 8.08
N ASP A 30 4.71 -5.26 9.32
CA ASP A 30 4.88 -6.68 9.62
C ASP A 30 3.64 -7.53 9.28
N ASP A 31 2.45 -6.91 9.28
CA ASP A 31 1.17 -7.54 8.99
C ASP A 31 0.22 -6.61 8.24
N LEU A 32 -0.85 -7.19 7.67
CA LEU A 32 -1.81 -6.44 6.85
C LEU A 32 -2.62 -5.41 7.66
N ASP A 33 -2.91 -5.67 8.93
CA ASP A 33 -3.69 -4.74 9.75
C ASP A 33 -2.87 -3.48 10.07
N ALA A 34 -1.60 -3.67 10.42
CA ALA A 34 -0.63 -2.60 10.57
C ALA A 34 -0.43 -1.83 9.24
N LEU A 35 -0.32 -2.54 8.11
CA LEU A 35 -0.20 -1.94 6.79
C LEU A 35 -1.42 -1.05 6.46
N HIS A 36 -2.64 -1.54 6.72
CA HIS A 36 -3.86 -0.78 6.48
C HIS A 36 -3.91 0.52 7.31
N ALA A 37 -3.45 0.48 8.56
CA ALA A 37 -3.37 1.66 9.40
C ALA A 37 -2.37 2.67 8.82
N GLN A 38 -1.15 2.22 8.51
CA GLN A 38 -0.11 3.08 7.95
C GLN A 38 -0.51 3.70 6.61
N LEU A 39 -1.13 2.94 5.71
CA LEU A 39 -1.60 3.42 4.42
C LEU A 39 -2.62 4.55 4.57
N ARG A 40 -3.57 4.41 5.49
CA ARG A 40 -4.57 5.46 5.77
C ARG A 40 -3.90 6.72 6.28
N ASP A 41 -2.92 6.60 7.18
CA ASP A 41 -2.21 7.75 7.72
C ASP A 41 -1.28 8.40 6.68
N ALA A 42 -0.61 7.60 5.85
CA ALA A 42 0.22 8.10 4.76
C ALA A 42 -0.61 8.88 3.72
N VAL A 43 -1.76 8.36 3.31
CA VAL A 43 -2.70 9.07 2.42
C VAL A 43 -3.23 10.35 3.09
N ARG A 44 -3.52 10.31 4.39
CA ARG A 44 -3.96 11.51 5.13
C ARG A 44 -2.89 12.58 5.22
N CYS A 45 -1.63 12.20 5.37
CA CYS A 45 -0.50 13.12 5.48
C CYS A 45 -0.07 13.67 4.12
N HIS A 46 -0.18 12.88 3.06
CA HIS A 46 0.28 13.26 1.72
C HIS A 46 -0.71 14.17 0.99
N PHE A 47 -2.01 13.95 1.18
CA PHE A 47 -3.06 14.71 0.48
C PHE A 47 -3.78 15.70 1.41
N ASP A 48 -3.99 16.91 0.89
CA ASP A 48 -4.88 17.89 1.48
C ASP A 48 -6.32 17.36 1.57
N SER A 49 -7.09 17.93 2.51
CA SER A 49 -8.44 17.45 2.83
C SER A 49 -9.40 17.43 1.62
N VAL A 50 -9.18 18.32 0.65
CA VAL A 50 -10.00 18.45 -0.58
C VAL A 50 -9.58 17.50 -1.70
N GLU A 51 -8.32 17.04 -1.70
CA GLU A 51 -7.74 16.15 -2.72
C GLU A 51 -7.65 14.70 -2.24
N ARG A 52 -7.98 14.45 -0.98
CA ARG A 52 -7.83 13.14 -0.35
C ARG A 52 -8.67 12.06 -1.04
N PRO A 53 -8.03 10.97 -1.50
CA PRO A 53 -8.74 9.81 -2.02
C PRO A 53 -9.74 9.25 -0.99
N SER A 54 -10.93 8.91 -1.46
CA SER A 54 -11.98 8.30 -0.63
C SER A 54 -11.88 6.79 -0.54
N LEU A 55 -11.14 6.17 -1.47
CA LEU A 55 -10.99 4.73 -1.61
C LEU A 55 -9.51 4.38 -1.80
N ILE A 56 -9.05 3.35 -1.10
CA ILE A 56 -7.70 2.79 -1.23
C ILE A 56 -7.85 1.38 -1.79
N HIS A 57 -7.31 1.13 -2.97
CA HIS A 57 -7.28 -0.18 -3.62
C HIS A 57 -5.92 -0.82 -3.38
N LEU A 58 -5.92 -2.00 -2.76
CA LEU A 58 -4.70 -2.78 -2.55
C LEU A 58 -4.64 -3.90 -3.56
N HIS A 59 -3.59 -3.91 -4.37
CA HIS A 59 -3.25 -5.03 -5.23
C HIS A 59 -2.13 -5.82 -4.54
N ILE A 60 -2.50 -6.89 -3.85
CA ILE A 60 -1.56 -7.74 -3.12
C ILE A 60 -1.12 -8.89 -4.01
N THR A 61 0.16 -8.91 -4.35
CA THR A 61 0.79 -9.97 -5.15
C THR A 61 1.71 -10.82 -4.29
N ARG A 62 1.64 -12.14 -4.50
CA ARG A 62 2.56 -13.11 -3.92
C ARG A 62 3.30 -13.79 -5.05
N GLU A 63 4.61 -13.61 -5.07
CA GLU A 63 5.50 -14.30 -6.01
C GLU A 63 5.91 -15.64 -5.41
N GLU A 64 5.81 -16.69 -6.22
CA GLU A 64 6.25 -18.04 -5.85
C GLU A 64 7.11 -18.59 -6.98
N VAL A 65 8.26 -19.17 -6.62
CA VAL A 65 9.15 -19.84 -7.55
C VAL A 65 9.04 -21.35 -7.30
N ILE A 66 8.57 -22.08 -8.30
CA ILE A 66 8.51 -23.54 -8.29
C ILE A 66 9.46 -24.11 -9.35
N ALA A 67 10.02 -25.29 -9.11
CA ALA A 67 10.74 -26.04 -10.13
C ALA A 67 9.75 -26.56 -11.19
N ALA A 68 10.19 -26.65 -12.45
CA ALA A 68 9.40 -27.11 -13.59
C ALA A 68 9.23 -28.64 -13.63
#